data_AF-A0A560LP11-F1
#
_entry.id   AF-A0A560LP11-F1
#
_cell.length_a   1.000
_cell.length_b   1.000
_cell.length_c   1.000
_cell.angle_alpha   90.00
_cell.angle_beta   90.00
_cell.angle_gamma   90.00
#
_symmetry.space_group_name_H-M   'P 1'
#
loop_
_entity.id
_entity.type
_entity.pdbx_description
1 polymer ?
#
loop_
_entity_poly.entity_id
_entity_poly.type
_entity_poly.pdbx_seq_one_letter_code
_entity_poly.pdbx_strand_id
1 'polypeptide(L)'
;MRIAASALSLLAIMLALSSCQTAEEIRAADASRCSGYGFKPGTQNFANCLMNQDLSRRADQRAFMESNDDFFWGPTIVVGGPGYYYHRGYWRH
;
A
#
# COMPACT_ATOMS: atom_id res chain seq x y z
N MET A 1 3.22 -32.87 17.63
CA MET A 1 4.08 -31.75 17.18
C MET A 1 4.22 -31.67 15.66
N ARG A 2 4.53 -32.77 14.96
CA ARG A 2 4.71 -32.77 13.48
C ARG A 2 3.44 -32.36 12.70
N ILE A 3 2.26 -32.82 13.14
CA ILE A 3 0.96 -32.49 12.52
C ILE A 3 0.62 -31.00 12.65
N ALA A 4 0.92 -30.40 13.81
CA ALA A 4 0.70 -28.97 14.04
C ALA A 4 1.63 -28.09 13.19
N ALA A 5 2.89 -28.51 13.01
CA ALA A 5 3.83 -27.84 12.12
C ALA A 5 3.36 -27.89 10.66
N SER A 6 2.90 -29.05 10.18
CA SER A 6 2.35 -29.19 8.82
C SER A 6 1.10 -28.34 8.59
N ALA A 7 0.20 -28.28 9.58
CA ALA A 7 -1.01 -27.45 9.50
C ALA A 7 -0.67 -25.95 9.42
N LEU A 8 0.32 -25.49 10.21
CA LEU A 8 0.78 -24.11 10.19
C LEU A 8 1.42 -23.73 8.84
N SER A 9 2.22 -24.63 8.27
CA SER A 9 2.83 -24.42 6.94
C SER A 9 1.78 -24.31 5.84
N LEU A 10 0.76 -25.18 5.85
CA LEU A 10 -0.35 -25.12 4.88
C LEU A 10 -1.16 -23.84 5.01
N LEU A 11 -1.42 -23.40 6.24
CA LEU A 11 -2.11 -22.14 6.50
C LEU A 11 -1.31 -20.95 5.97
N ALA A 12 0.00 -20.89 6.24
CA ALA A 12 0.87 -19.82 5.76
C ALA A 12 0.89 -19.73 4.23
N ILE A 13 0.91 -20.88 3.54
CA ILE A 13 0.83 -20.93 2.07
C ILE A 13 -0.51 -20.34 1.61
N MET A 14 -1.63 -20.76 2.19
CA MET A 14 -2.95 -20.25 1.79
C MET A 14 -3.07 -18.72 1.97
N LEU A 15 -2.52 -18.16 3.07
CA LEU A 15 -2.51 -16.71 3.27
C LEU A 15 -1.60 -15.97 2.26
N ALA A 16 -0.47 -16.57 1.87
CA ALA A 16 0.38 -15.97 0.85
C ALA A 16 -0.33 -15.88 -0.52
N LEU A 17 -1.12 -16.91 -0.87
CA LEU A 17 -1.89 -16.94 -2.11
C LEU A 17 -3.10 -15.99 -2.12
N SER A 18 -3.64 -15.58 -0.97
CA SER A 18 -4.79 -14.64 -0.92
C SER A 18 -4.43 -13.17 -1.23
N SER A 19 -3.17 -12.87 -1.56
CA SER A 19 -2.71 -11.51 -1.85
C SER A 19 -2.94 -11.06 -3.31
N CYS A 20 -3.39 -11.96 -4.19
CA CYS A 20 -3.67 -11.64 -5.59
C CYS A 20 -5.05 -11.00 -5.74
N GLN A 21 -5.12 -9.68 -5.80
CA GLN A 21 -6.32 -8.97 -6.28
C GLN A 21 -6.22 -8.68 -7.78
N THR A 22 -7.35 -8.82 -8.48
CA THR A 22 -7.42 -8.51 -9.91
C THR A 22 -7.71 -7.03 -10.15
N ALA A 23 -7.35 -6.50 -11.32
CA ALA A 23 -7.67 -5.11 -11.68
C ALA A 23 -9.18 -4.84 -11.71
N GLU A 24 -9.99 -5.84 -12.09
CA GLU A 24 -11.45 -5.74 -12.07
C GLU A 24 -11.99 -5.62 -10.65
N GLU A 25 -11.49 -6.46 -9.74
CA GLU A 25 -11.91 -6.46 -8.33
C GLU A 25 -11.60 -5.13 -7.65
N ILE A 26 -10.44 -4.56 -7.92
CA ILE A 26 -10.07 -3.22 -7.44
C ILE A 26 -11.04 -2.17 -7.99
N ARG A 27 -11.34 -2.20 -9.29
CA ARG A 27 -12.29 -1.27 -9.91
C ARG A 27 -13.70 -1.41 -9.33
N ALA A 28 -14.15 -2.64 -9.06
CA ALA A 28 -15.44 -2.90 -8.44
C ALA A 28 -15.50 -2.38 -7.00
N ALA A 29 -14.42 -2.57 -6.23
CA ALA A 29 -14.30 -2.04 -4.87
C ALA A 29 -14.31 -0.50 -4.85
N ASP A 30 -13.56 0.14 -5.75
CA ASP A 30 -13.51 1.59 -5.88
C ASP A 30 -14.89 2.16 -6.31
N ALA A 31 -15.56 1.50 -7.25
CA ALA A 31 -16.93 1.86 -7.67
C ALA A 31 -17.95 1.72 -6.52
N SER A 32 -17.86 0.64 -5.74
CA SER A 32 -18.71 0.40 -4.57
C SER A 32 -18.47 1.45 -3.47
N ARG A 33 -17.22 1.87 -3.28
CA ARG A 33 -16.88 2.94 -2.32
C ARG A 33 -17.49 4.28 -2.75
N CYS A 34 -17.33 4.65 -4.03
CA CYS A 34 -17.90 5.88 -4.56
C CYS A 34 -19.43 5.89 -4.54
N SER A 35 -20.08 4.74 -4.81
CA SER A 35 -21.55 4.63 -4.69
C SER A 35 -22.01 4.72 -3.24
N GLY A 36 -21.23 4.18 -2.29
CA GLY A 36 -21.47 4.31 -0.84
C GLY A 36 -21.42 5.76 -0.34
N TYR A 37 -20.64 6.62 -0.98
CA TYR A 37 -20.67 8.07 -0.73
C TYR A 37 -21.88 8.79 -1.34
N GLY A 38 -22.72 8.09 -2.09
CA GLY A 38 -23.92 8.63 -2.75
C GLY A 38 -23.67 9.15 -4.16
N PHE A 39 -22.48 8.97 -4.73
CA PHE A 39 -22.23 9.35 -6.12
C PHE A 39 -22.88 8.35 -7.08
N LYS A 40 -23.61 8.88 -8.06
CA LYS A 40 -24.27 8.05 -9.08
C LYS A 40 -23.29 7.68 -10.20
N PRO A 41 -23.19 6.40 -10.60
CA PRO A 41 -22.39 6.00 -11.76
C PRO A 41 -22.74 6.80 -13.02
N GLY A 42 -21.72 7.10 -13.84
CA GLY A 42 -21.89 7.89 -15.06
C GLY A 42 -21.98 9.41 -14.85
N THR A 43 -21.83 9.90 -13.62
CA THR A 43 -21.76 11.35 -13.34
C THR A 43 -20.32 11.84 -13.23
N GLN A 44 -20.11 13.13 -13.46
CA GLN A 44 -18.80 13.77 -13.25
C GLN A 44 -18.30 13.60 -11.81
N ASN A 45 -19.20 13.68 -10.83
CA ASN A 45 -18.83 13.51 -9.41
C ASN A 45 -18.33 12.09 -9.12
N PHE A 46 -18.93 11.08 -9.75
CA PHE A 46 -18.47 9.69 -9.64
C PHE A 46 -17.09 9.50 -10.29
N ALA A 47 -16.87 10.07 -11.48
CA ALA A 47 -15.56 10.04 -12.13
C ALA A 47 -14.48 10.75 -11.29
N ASN A 48 -14.82 11.89 -10.69
CA ASN A 48 -13.93 12.63 -9.79
C ASN A 48 -13.60 11.84 -8.53
N CYS A 49 -14.58 11.13 -7.95
CA CYS A 49 -14.35 10.25 -6.80
C CYS A 49 -13.32 9.16 -7.12
N LEU A 50 -13.51 8.45 -8.24
CA LEU A 50 -12.56 7.42 -8.70
C LEU A 50 -11.17 7.99 -8.97
N MET A 51 -11.10 9.14 -9.65
CA MET A 51 -9.84 9.83 -9.92
C MET A 51 -9.09 10.20 -8.63
N ASN A 52 -9.80 10.77 -7.65
CA ASN A 52 -9.21 11.13 -6.37
C ASN A 52 -8.70 9.91 -5.60
N GLN A 53 -9.39 8.78 -5.70
CA GLN A 53 -8.94 7.53 -5.09
C GLN A 53 -7.65 7.00 -5.73
N ASP A 54 -7.54 7.04 -7.06
CA ASP A 54 -6.30 6.70 -7.77
C ASP A 54 -5.14 7.65 -7.37
N LEU A 55 -5.41 8.95 -7.34
CA LEU A 55 -4.42 9.95 -6.94
C LEU A 55 -3.93 9.75 -5.50
N SER A 56 -4.83 9.43 -4.57
CA SER A 56 -4.49 9.11 -3.18
C SER A 56 -3.59 7.89 -3.10
N ARG A 57 -3.95 6.80 -3.80
CA ARG A 57 -3.14 5.57 -3.83
C ARG A 57 -1.72 5.83 -4.36
N ARG A 58 -1.59 6.64 -5.42
CA ARG A 58 -0.28 7.05 -5.95
C ARG A 58 0.48 7.93 -4.98
N ALA A 59 -0.19 8.78 -4.21
CA ALA A 59 0.44 9.59 -3.18
C ALA A 59 0.99 8.72 -2.06
N ASP A 60 0.23 7.72 -1.60
CA ASP A 60 0.68 6.76 -0.58
C ASP A 60 1.89 5.96 -1.07
N GLN A 61 1.88 5.53 -2.34
CA GLN A 61 3.03 4.85 -2.96
C GLN A 61 4.28 5.74 -3.01
N ARG A 62 4.13 7.01 -3.41
CA ARG A 62 5.25 7.97 -3.40
C ARG A 62 5.76 8.19 -1.97
N ALA A 63 4.87 8.40 -1.01
CA ALA A 63 5.24 8.61 0.39
C ALA A 63 5.97 7.38 0.95
N PHE A 64 5.54 6.17 0.61
CA PHE A 64 6.23 4.94 0.99
C PHE A 64 7.63 4.84 0.36
N MET A 65 7.76 5.18 -0.93
CA MET A 65 9.07 5.19 -1.60
C MET A 65 10.01 6.21 -0.95
N GLU A 66 9.52 7.42 -0.70
CA GLU A 66 10.29 8.49 -0.04
C GLU A 66 10.69 8.11 1.39
N SER A 67 9.81 7.46 2.16
CA SER A 67 10.12 7.05 3.54
C SER A 67 11.15 5.91 3.62
N ASN A 68 11.30 5.13 2.55
CA ASN A 68 12.25 4.01 2.49
C ASN A 68 13.47 4.32 1.60
N ASP A 69 13.61 5.54 1.10
CA ASP A 69 14.72 5.95 0.23
C ASP A 69 16.07 5.71 0.93
N ASP A 70 16.20 6.10 2.20
CA ASP A 70 17.40 5.85 3.00
C ASP A 70 17.69 4.36 3.21
N PHE A 71 16.66 3.51 3.26
CA PHE A 71 16.83 2.06 3.44
C PHE A 71 17.29 1.37 2.16
N PHE A 72 16.76 1.76 1.00
CA PHE A 72 17.04 1.12 -0.30
C PHE A 72 18.22 1.77 -1.05
N TRP A 73 18.39 3.08 -0.92
CA TRP A 73 19.36 3.89 -1.69
C TRP A 73 20.27 4.74 -0.81
N GLY A 74 20.06 4.75 0.52
CA GLY A 74 20.98 5.39 1.46
C GLY A 74 22.30 4.64 1.60
N PRO A 75 23.32 5.25 2.25
CA PRO A 75 24.59 4.59 2.51
C PRO A 75 24.33 3.31 3.32
N THR A 76 25.03 2.22 2.98
CA THR A 76 24.90 0.95 3.70
C THR A 76 25.22 1.17 5.18
N ILE A 77 24.20 1.23 6.02
CA ILE A 77 24.38 1.19 7.47
C ILE A 77 24.95 -0.19 7.83
N VAL A 78 26.25 -0.26 8.06
CA VAL A 78 26.84 -1.38 8.79
C VAL A 78 26.17 -1.37 10.16
N VAL A 79 25.41 -2.43 10.48
CA VAL A 79 24.81 -2.63 11.80
C VAL A 79 25.95 -2.72 12.82
N GLY A 80 26.35 -1.58 13.39
CA GLY A 80 27.51 -1.44 14.28
C GLY A 80 28.35 -0.15 14.15
N GLY A 81 28.06 0.77 13.23
CA GLY A 81 28.76 2.07 13.10
C GLY A 81 28.00 3.26 13.73
N PRO A 82 28.69 4.35 14.13
CA PRO A 82 28.06 5.49 14.81
C PRO A 82 27.03 6.16 13.91
N GLY A 83 25.77 6.19 14.38
CA GLY A 83 24.61 6.65 13.63
C GLY A 83 24.70 8.13 13.28
N TYR A 84 24.83 8.43 12.00
CA TYR A 84 24.55 9.75 11.46
C TYR A 84 23.04 9.86 11.21
N TYR A 85 22.34 10.57 12.10
CA TYR A 85 20.93 10.88 11.91
C TYR A 85 20.80 11.99 10.85
N TYR A 86 20.46 11.62 9.61
CA TYR A 86 20.01 12.59 8.62
C TYR A 86 18.57 12.99 8.95
N HIS A 87 18.40 14.14 9.61
CA HIS A 87 17.09 14.79 9.69
C HIS A 87 16.77 15.45 8.35
N ARG A 88 16.12 14.74 7.43
CA ARG A 88 15.50 15.36 6.25
C ARG A 88 14.08 15.81 6.61
N GLY A 89 14.00 16.93 7.33
CA GLY A 89 12.74 17.57 7.68
C GLY A 89 12.10 18.22 6.45
N TYR A 90 10.86 17.84 6.14
CA TYR A 90 10.02 18.58 5.21
C TYR A 90 8.79 19.10 5.93
N TRP A 91 8.84 20.37 6.29
CA TRP A 91 7.66 21.13 6.65
C TRP A 91 6.88 21.41 5.37
N ARG A 92 5.65 20.86 5.28
CA ARG A 92 4.66 21.18 4.24
C ARG A 92 3.92 22.46 4.68
N HIS A 93 4.08 23.55 3.93
CA HIS A 93 3.18 24.71 3.98
C HIS A 93 2.03 24.54 3.01
#